data_AF-A0A2S9JU09-F1
#
_entry.id   AF-A0A2S9JU09-F1
#
_cell.length_a   1.000
_cell.length_b   1.000
_cell.length_c   1.000
_cell.angle_alpha   90.00
_cell.angle_beta   90.00
_cell.angle_gamma   90.00
#
_symmetry.space_group_name_H-M   'P 1'
#
loop_
_entity.id
_entity.type
_entity.pdbx_description
1 polymer ?
#
loop_
_entity_poly.entity_id
_entity_poly.type
_entity_poly.pdbx_seq_one_letter_code
_entity_poly.pdbx_strand_id
1 'polypeptide(L)'
;MNNINIFVSSTCYDLSQIRVDLSEFITNSGHNPILSEFENFPISPELNTIENCIKIVKENADILVLIVGNRYGNIINNGKSITNNEFLVARQKGIPIFCFIDKKTLNALSFWNTNKDGDFSSFVDNVQIFDFIEEIRNNSKIWTFPFEKAQDIISTLKVQLSYLFKKSLSIKNIFDKDVEDIFKLNISEKSLKILLDKSETHEYSFLAQILVDEIKKKEFLKNDIQYSILTEPKHFVSDFGEIPNWAQERLSTVMKIIEGVNNIISSALPKFLGEPGVPADLKGLYYVAVKYAELYEKILNWVIITKSTYIGKDFESIKHTLSGLITDSADAIWNFPFEVQKQIEDANQKLLLGEEENIKITLTLTLKIDEKALDNFNKTLDELNKYI
;
A
#
# COMPACT_ATOMS: atom_id res chain seq x y z
N MET A 1 -24.43 6.78 -14.45
CA MET A 1 -23.57 5.60 -14.62
C MET A 1 -22.16 6.01 -14.23
N ASN A 2 -21.42 5.17 -13.51
CA ASN A 2 -19.99 5.42 -13.25
C ASN A 2 -19.22 5.04 -14.52
N ASN A 3 -19.02 6.01 -15.42
CA ASN A 3 -18.35 5.79 -16.68
C ASN A 3 -16.83 5.79 -16.45
N ILE A 4 -16.10 4.93 -17.17
CA ILE A 4 -14.63 4.94 -17.17
C ILE A 4 -14.16 6.25 -17.79
N ASN A 5 -13.28 6.96 -17.11
CA ASN A 5 -12.65 8.19 -17.56
C ASN A 5 -11.38 7.87 -18.35
N ILE A 6 -11.41 8.12 -19.66
CA ILE A 6 -10.27 7.87 -20.56
C ILE A 6 -9.63 9.21 -20.91
N PHE A 7 -8.44 9.46 -20.37
CA PHE A 7 -7.68 10.67 -20.62
C PHE A 7 -6.84 10.54 -21.89
N VAL A 8 -6.99 11.47 -22.84
CA VAL A 8 -6.23 11.49 -24.10
C VAL A 8 -5.11 12.52 -24.02
N SER A 9 -3.89 12.04 -23.78
CA SER A 9 -2.68 12.85 -23.69
C SER A 9 -1.98 12.92 -25.05
N SER A 10 -1.90 14.12 -25.63
CA SER A 10 -1.20 14.38 -26.89
C SER A 10 -0.97 15.88 -27.08
N THR A 11 -0.18 16.25 -28.09
CA THR A 11 -0.23 17.62 -28.62
C THR A 11 -1.61 17.89 -29.23
N CYS A 12 -2.11 19.12 -29.11
CA CYS A 12 -3.50 19.45 -29.50
C CYS A 12 -3.64 19.90 -30.95
N TYR A 13 -2.65 20.65 -31.47
CA TYR A 13 -2.80 21.33 -32.77
C TYR A 13 -2.67 20.38 -33.97
N ASP A 14 -1.60 19.59 -34.02
CA ASP A 14 -1.27 18.67 -35.10
C ASP A 14 -2.15 17.40 -35.10
N LEU A 15 -2.70 17.03 -33.94
CA LEU A 15 -3.51 15.82 -33.77
C LEU A 15 -5.00 16.13 -33.57
N SER A 16 -5.45 17.36 -33.83
CA SER A 16 -6.83 17.83 -33.58
C SER A 16 -7.91 16.89 -34.13
N GLN A 17 -7.81 16.46 -35.40
CA GLN A 17 -8.80 15.53 -35.99
C GLN A 17 -8.78 14.16 -35.29
N ILE A 18 -7.59 13.62 -34.98
CA ILE A 18 -7.47 12.34 -34.28
C ILE A 18 -8.10 12.43 -32.88
N ARG A 19 -7.92 13.56 -32.20
CA ARG A 19 -8.50 13.80 -30.87
C ARG A 19 -10.03 13.87 -30.91
N VAL A 20 -10.61 14.52 -31.93
CA VAL A 20 -12.06 14.52 -32.18
C VAL A 20 -12.58 13.09 -32.40
N ASP A 21 -11.95 12.34 -33.31
CA ASP A 21 -12.35 10.97 -33.63
C ASP A 21 -12.28 10.05 -32.38
N LEU A 22 -11.27 10.25 -31.53
CA LEU A 22 -11.13 9.50 -30.29
C LEU A 22 -12.16 9.90 -29.23
N SER A 23 -12.46 11.19 -29.09
CA SER A 23 -13.50 11.68 -28.19
C SER A 23 -14.87 11.08 -28.54
N GLU A 24 -15.21 11.07 -29.83
CA GLU A 24 -16.44 10.44 -30.33
C GLU A 24 -16.43 8.93 -30.07
N PHE A 25 -15.34 8.23 -30.40
CA PHE A 25 -15.22 6.79 -30.15
C PHE A 25 -15.39 6.42 -28.67
N ILE A 26 -14.74 7.14 -27.76
CA ILE A 26 -14.81 6.90 -26.31
C ILE A 26 -16.24 7.12 -25.82
N THR A 27 -16.89 8.22 -26.25
CA THR A 27 -18.29 8.52 -25.91
C THR A 27 -19.24 7.43 -26.42
N ASN A 28 -19.12 7.05 -27.69
CA ASN A 28 -19.95 6.02 -28.32
C ASN A 28 -19.72 4.62 -27.73
N SER A 29 -18.60 4.41 -27.06
CA SER A 29 -18.29 3.18 -26.31
C SER A 29 -18.87 3.18 -24.88
N GLY A 30 -19.57 4.24 -24.48
CA GLY A 30 -20.15 4.38 -23.13
C GLY A 30 -19.16 4.82 -22.06
N HIS A 31 -18.07 5.48 -22.46
CA HIS A 31 -17.03 5.98 -21.56
C HIS A 31 -16.96 7.50 -21.61
N ASN A 32 -16.26 8.12 -20.65
CA ASN A 32 -16.11 9.56 -20.59
C ASN A 32 -14.74 9.97 -21.17
N PRO A 33 -14.69 10.69 -22.32
CA PRO A 33 -13.46 11.22 -22.85
C PRO A 33 -13.00 12.44 -22.06
N ILE A 34 -11.73 12.46 -21.65
CA ILE A 34 -11.11 13.63 -21.01
C ILE A 34 -10.02 14.18 -21.93
N LEU A 35 -10.27 15.36 -22.48
CA LEU A 35 -9.38 16.09 -23.40
C LEU A 35 -9.28 17.55 -22.93
N SER A 36 -8.07 18.10 -22.84
CA SER A 36 -7.81 19.41 -22.22
C SER A 36 -8.42 20.60 -22.96
N GLU A 37 -8.74 20.45 -24.23
CA GLU A 37 -9.35 21.48 -25.08
C GLU A 37 -10.88 21.39 -25.20
N PHE A 38 -11.50 20.38 -24.59
CA PHE A 38 -12.95 20.14 -24.68
C PHE A 38 -13.67 20.76 -23.47
N GLU A 39 -14.93 21.19 -23.67
CA GLU A 39 -15.72 21.88 -22.63
C GLU A 39 -15.99 21.03 -21.39
N ASN A 40 -15.97 19.71 -21.53
CA ASN A 40 -16.17 18.77 -20.43
C ASN A 40 -14.92 18.57 -19.55
N PHE A 41 -13.81 19.25 -19.87
CA PHE A 41 -12.59 19.21 -19.06
C PHE A 41 -12.79 19.96 -17.74
N PRO A 42 -12.67 19.31 -16.56
CA PRO A 42 -12.87 19.99 -15.30
C PRO A 42 -11.73 20.98 -15.02
N ILE A 43 -12.06 22.25 -14.80
CA ILE A 43 -11.09 23.32 -14.54
C ILE A 43 -11.28 23.83 -13.11
N SER A 44 -10.18 23.86 -12.37
CA SER A 44 -10.03 24.55 -11.09
C SER A 44 -9.48 25.96 -11.37
N PRO A 45 -10.26 27.04 -11.16
CA PRO A 45 -9.86 28.41 -11.50
C PRO A 45 -8.60 28.90 -10.78
N GLU A 46 -8.28 28.31 -9.63
CA GLU A 46 -7.10 28.60 -8.82
C GLU A 46 -5.79 27.98 -9.38
N LEU A 47 -5.89 27.09 -10.38
CA LEU A 47 -4.76 26.38 -10.98
C LEU A 47 -4.48 26.88 -12.39
N ASN A 48 -3.21 26.86 -12.80
CA ASN A 48 -2.85 27.10 -14.20
C ASN A 48 -3.23 25.90 -15.11
N THR A 49 -3.10 26.06 -16.43
CA THR A 49 -3.47 25.03 -17.41
C THR A 49 -2.76 23.70 -17.18
N ILE A 50 -1.47 23.74 -16.84
CA ILE A 50 -0.65 22.54 -16.64
C ILE A 50 -1.05 21.85 -15.34
N GLU A 51 -1.20 22.61 -14.27
CA GLU A 51 -1.65 22.11 -12.97
C GLU A 51 -3.03 21.45 -13.05
N ASN A 52 -3.95 22.03 -13.83
CA ASN A 52 -5.23 21.41 -14.14
C ASN A 52 -5.05 20.06 -14.85
N CYS A 53 -4.28 19.98 -15.95
CA CYS A 53 -3.97 18.72 -16.62
C CYS A 53 -3.46 17.63 -15.66
N ILE A 54 -2.45 17.96 -14.86
CA ILE A 54 -1.83 17.03 -13.92
C ILE A 54 -2.81 16.59 -12.83
N LYS A 55 -3.61 17.51 -12.29
CA LYS A 55 -4.66 17.20 -11.31
C LYS A 55 -5.68 16.22 -11.88
N ILE A 56 -6.16 16.45 -13.10
CA ILE A 56 -7.17 15.60 -13.73
C ILE A 56 -6.64 14.19 -14.02
N VAL A 57 -5.39 14.05 -14.47
CA VAL A 57 -4.77 12.71 -14.59
C VAL A 57 -4.72 12.00 -13.23
N LYS A 58 -4.31 12.72 -12.18
CA LYS A 58 -4.18 12.16 -10.83
C LYS A 58 -5.52 11.75 -10.23
N GLU A 59 -6.53 12.62 -10.32
CA GLU A 59 -7.79 12.46 -9.59
C GLU A 59 -8.85 11.71 -10.40
N ASN A 60 -8.93 11.92 -11.72
CA ASN A 60 -10.08 11.48 -12.51
C ASN A 60 -9.76 10.41 -13.56
N ALA A 61 -8.54 10.31 -14.08
CA ALA A 61 -8.25 9.37 -15.16
C ALA A 61 -8.18 7.91 -14.69
N ASP A 62 -8.96 7.03 -15.32
CA ASP A 62 -8.91 5.57 -15.09
C ASP A 62 -7.98 4.87 -16.10
N ILE A 63 -7.87 5.44 -17.31
CA ILE A 63 -7.00 4.96 -18.39
C ILE A 63 -6.32 6.19 -19.04
N LEU A 64 -5.03 6.07 -19.36
CA LEU A 64 -4.32 7.03 -20.21
C LEU A 64 -4.17 6.48 -21.62
N VAL A 65 -4.65 7.23 -22.61
CA VAL A 65 -4.30 7.04 -24.03
C VAL A 65 -3.26 8.09 -24.38
N LEU A 66 -2.02 7.66 -24.56
CA LEU A 66 -0.89 8.53 -24.92
C LEU A 66 -0.66 8.47 -26.42
N ILE A 67 -0.65 9.61 -27.09
CA ILE A 67 -0.40 9.73 -28.53
C ILE A 67 0.79 10.64 -28.75
N VAL A 68 1.86 10.07 -29.30
CA VAL A 68 3.09 10.77 -29.64
C VAL A 68 3.12 10.97 -31.15
N GLY A 69 2.86 12.21 -31.59
CA GLY A 69 2.96 12.63 -32.98
C GLY A 69 4.39 12.98 -33.37
N ASN A 70 4.54 13.98 -34.24
CA ASN A 70 5.84 14.54 -34.62
C ASN A 70 6.21 15.82 -33.85
N ARG A 71 5.33 16.29 -32.96
CA ARG A 71 5.55 17.47 -32.14
C ARG A 71 5.83 17.11 -30.68
N TYR A 72 6.86 17.70 -30.09
CA TYR A 72 7.17 17.49 -28.67
C TYR A 72 6.21 18.26 -27.76
N GLY A 73 5.74 19.42 -28.20
CA GLY A 73 4.81 20.28 -27.47
C GLY A 73 5.49 21.30 -26.55
N ASN A 74 4.70 21.94 -25.69
CA ASN A 74 5.17 23.01 -24.82
C ASN A 74 6.02 22.47 -23.66
N ILE A 75 7.26 22.95 -23.57
CA ILE A 75 8.20 22.63 -22.50
C ILE A 75 7.89 23.49 -21.26
N ILE A 76 7.86 22.86 -20.09
CA ILE A 76 7.65 23.55 -18.81
C ILE A 76 8.99 23.73 -18.08
N ASN A 77 8.98 24.38 -16.91
CA ASN A 77 10.20 24.75 -16.17
C ASN A 77 11.17 23.58 -15.87
N ASN A 78 10.69 22.34 -15.89
CA ASN A 78 11.50 21.14 -15.66
C ASN A 78 12.15 20.55 -16.93
N GLY A 79 12.03 21.23 -18.08
CA GLY A 79 12.62 20.78 -19.35
C GLY A 79 11.84 19.68 -20.07
N LYS A 80 10.70 19.21 -19.52
CA LYS A 80 9.82 18.21 -20.14
C LYS A 80 8.56 18.85 -20.72
N SER A 81 7.93 18.20 -21.70
CA SER A 81 6.64 18.67 -22.23
C SER A 81 5.46 18.39 -21.29
N ILE A 82 4.34 19.07 -21.48
CA ILE A 82 3.09 18.80 -20.73
C ILE A 82 2.70 17.33 -20.86
N THR A 83 2.66 16.81 -22.09
CA THR A 83 2.37 15.39 -22.41
C THR A 83 3.31 14.44 -21.66
N ASN A 84 4.60 14.77 -21.57
CA ASN A 84 5.58 13.96 -20.82
C ASN A 84 5.25 13.94 -19.32
N ASN A 85 4.81 15.05 -18.73
CA ASN A 85 4.44 15.11 -17.31
C ASN A 85 3.13 14.35 -17.05
N GLU A 86 2.13 14.46 -17.92
CA GLU A 86 0.88 13.67 -17.84
C GLU A 86 1.18 12.16 -17.84
N PHE A 87 2.08 11.71 -18.71
CA PHE A 87 2.56 10.33 -18.74
C PHE A 87 3.20 9.89 -17.41
N LEU A 88 4.12 10.70 -16.85
CA LEU A 88 4.80 10.37 -15.60
C LEU A 88 3.80 10.24 -14.43
N VAL A 89 2.81 11.13 -14.38
CA VAL A 89 1.77 11.12 -13.34
C VAL A 89 0.87 9.89 -13.48
N ALA A 90 0.45 9.53 -14.70
CA ALA A 90 -0.31 8.30 -14.94
C ALA A 90 0.47 7.05 -14.53
N ARG A 91 1.78 7.02 -14.81
CA ARG A 91 2.66 5.92 -14.37
C ARG A 91 2.75 5.83 -12.85
N GLN A 92 2.92 6.96 -12.18
CA GLN A 92 2.96 7.00 -10.71
C GLN A 92 1.62 6.56 -10.10
N LYS A 93 0.50 6.92 -10.73
CA LYS A 93 -0.85 6.47 -10.33
C LYS A 93 -1.06 4.97 -10.53
N GLY A 94 -0.34 4.35 -11.47
CA GLY A 94 -0.46 2.92 -11.78
C GLY A 94 -1.68 2.57 -12.63
N ILE A 95 -2.23 3.53 -13.38
CA ILE A 95 -3.35 3.28 -14.31
C ILE A 95 -2.85 2.66 -15.63
N PRO A 96 -3.69 1.89 -16.35
CA PRO A 96 -3.35 1.40 -17.68
C PRO A 96 -2.98 2.54 -18.65
N ILE A 97 -1.87 2.37 -19.38
CA ILE A 97 -1.39 3.31 -20.39
C ILE A 97 -1.33 2.59 -21.74
N PHE A 98 -2.10 3.08 -22.71
CA PHE A 98 -2.00 2.65 -24.11
C PHE A 98 -1.29 3.73 -24.92
N CYS A 99 -0.06 3.42 -25.36
CA CYS A 99 0.80 4.38 -26.04
C CYS A 99 0.81 4.13 -27.55
N PHE A 100 0.55 5.17 -28.32
CA PHE A 100 0.54 5.20 -29.77
C PHE A 100 1.59 6.17 -30.28
N ILE A 101 2.42 5.75 -31.24
CA ILE A 101 3.49 6.57 -31.81
C ILE A 101 3.28 6.69 -33.31
N ASP A 102 3.40 7.91 -33.84
CA ASP A 102 3.33 8.14 -35.29
C ASP A 102 4.37 7.28 -35.99
N LYS A 103 3.95 6.56 -37.03
CA LYS A 103 4.79 5.58 -37.71
C LYS A 103 6.03 6.22 -38.36
N LYS A 104 5.94 7.45 -38.86
CA LYS A 104 7.10 8.16 -39.44
C LYS A 104 8.09 8.56 -38.35
N THR A 105 7.60 9.10 -37.23
CA THR A 105 8.43 9.42 -36.06
C THR A 105 9.10 8.16 -35.49
N LEU A 106 8.37 7.06 -35.39
CA LEU A 106 8.93 5.79 -34.92
C LEU A 106 10.00 5.23 -35.86
N ASN A 107 9.82 5.35 -37.18
CA ASN A 107 10.86 4.96 -38.14
C ASN A 107 12.09 5.86 -38.03
N ALA A 108 11.91 7.17 -37.82
CA ALA A 108 13.00 8.12 -37.65
C ALA A 108 13.85 7.84 -36.39
N LEU A 109 13.23 7.34 -35.32
CA LEU A 109 13.92 6.95 -34.07
C LEU A 109 15.07 5.96 -34.32
N SER A 110 14.87 4.96 -35.19
CA SER A 110 15.91 3.98 -35.49
C SER A 110 17.15 4.62 -36.11
N PHE A 111 16.96 5.64 -36.96
CA PHE A 111 18.06 6.39 -37.56
C PHE A 111 18.72 7.32 -36.54
N TRP A 112 17.92 8.02 -35.72
CA TRP A 112 18.43 8.89 -34.66
C TRP A 112 19.28 8.14 -33.64
N ASN A 113 18.90 6.91 -33.27
CA ASN A 113 19.69 6.06 -32.37
C ASN A 113 21.09 5.74 -32.90
N THR A 114 21.27 5.71 -34.22
CA THR A 114 22.58 5.48 -34.86
C THR A 114 23.34 6.77 -35.22
N ASN A 115 22.65 7.91 -35.25
CA ASN A 115 23.22 9.20 -35.63
C ASN A 115 22.52 10.34 -34.89
N LYS A 116 22.92 10.60 -33.64
CA LYS A 116 22.29 11.61 -32.78
C LYS A 116 22.50 13.05 -33.28
N ASP A 117 23.56 13.30 -34.05
CA ASP A 117 23.91 14.62 -34.58
C ASP A 117 23.29 14.90 -35.97
N GLY A 118 22.47 13.98 -36.49
CA GLY A 118 21.77 14.15 -37.77
C GLY A 118 20.70 15.25 -37.74
N ASP A 119 20.30 15.72 -38.92
CA ASP A 119 19.16 16.62 -39.07
C ASP A 119 17.85 15.82 -39.21
N PHE A 120 16.97 15.96 -38.21
CA PHE A 120 15.67 15.30 -38.14
C PHE A 120 14.49 16.28 -38.25
N SER A 121 14.74 17.52 -38.64
CA SER A 121 13.70 18.57 -38.76
C SER A 121 12.57 18.22 -39.74
N SER A 122 12.81 17.32 -40.69
CA SER A 122 11.79 16.79 -41.62
C SER A 122 10.86 15.77 -40.98
N PHE A 123 11.23 15.20 -39.83
CA PHE A 123 10.47 14.18 -39.12
C PHE A 123 9.82 14.71 -37.84
N VAL A 124 10.51 15.60 -37.11
CA VAL A 124 10.08 16.06 -35.78
C VAL A 124 10.38 17.54 -35.58
N ASP A 125 9.56 18.24 -34.79
CA ASP A 125 9.79 19.65 -34.45
C ASP A 125 10.92 19.86 -33.42
N ASN A 126 11.17 18.84 -32.59
CA ASN A 126 12.19 18.83 -31.57
C ASN A 126 12.68 17.39 -31.32
N VAL A 127 14.00 17.18 -31.39
CA VAL A 127 14.65 15.89 -31.21
C VAL A 127 14.42 15.26 -29.83
N GLN A 128 14.05 16.06 -28.82
CA GLN A 128 13.67 15.56 -27.48
C GLN A 128 12.48 14.58 -27.51
N ILE A 129 11.69 14.58 -28.58
CA ILE A 129 10.64 13.56 -28.77
C ILE A 129 11.23 12.14 -28.86
N PHE A 130 12.44 11.99 -29.42
CA PHE A 130 13.10 10.69 -29.49
C PHE A 130 13.54 10.23 -28.10
N ASP A 131 14.11 11.11 -27.28
CA ASP A 131 14.43 10.81 -25.88
C ASP A 131 13.17 10.39 -25.10
N PHE A 132 12.05 11.07 -25.33
CA PHE A 132 10.78 10.71 -24.70
C PHE A 132 10.26 9.34 -25.16
N ILE A 133 10.38 9.01 -26.45
CA ILE A 133 10.01 7.69 -26.96
C ILE A 133 10.92 6.60 -26.38
N GLU A 134 12.22 6.85 -26.22
CA GLU A 134 13.13 5.93 -25.52
C GLU A 134 12.76 5.78 -24.04
N GLU A 135 12.40 6.87 -23.35
CA GLU A 135 11.91 6.83 -21.96
C GLU A 135 10.67 5.92 -21.85
N ILE A 136 9.73 6.00 -22.79
CA ILE A 136 8.52 5.16 -22.83
C ILE A 136 8.87 3.69 -23.09
N ARG A 137 9.66 3.41 -24.14
CA ARG A 137 9.89 2.03 -24.62
C ARG A 137 10.90 1.27 -23.78
N ASN A 138 12.03 1.89 -23.45
CA ASN A 138 13.17 1.21 -22.86
C ASN A 138 13.14 1.32 -21.32
N ASN A 139 13.00 2.53 -20.80
CA ASN A 139 13.05 2.76 -19.35
C ASN A 139 11.74 2.37 -18.69
N SER A 140 10.62 2.73 -19.31
CA SER A 140 9.28 2.46 -18.78
C SER A 140 8.73 1.09 -19.18
N LYS A 141 9.34 0.43 -20.18
CA LYS A 141 8.91 -0.85 -20.75
C LYS A 141 7.43 -0.87 -21.16
N ILE A 142 6.91 0.28 -21.60
CA ILE A 142 5.52 0.38 -22.07
C ILE A 142 5.47 -0.10 -23.51
N TRP A 143 4.53 -1.01 -23.79
CA TRP A 143 4.27 -1.45 -25.15
C TRP A 143 3.70 -0.29 -25.98
N THR A 144 4.25 -0.09 -27.18
CA THR A 144 3.85 1.02 -28.06
C THR A 144 3.30 0.48 -29.38
N PHE A 145 2.25 1.13 -29.87
CA PHE A 145 1.58 0.77 -31.12
C PHE A 145 1.85 1.85 -32.18
N PRO A 146 2.33 1.50 -33.39
CA PRO A 146 2.44 2.48 -34.46
C PRO A 146 1.04 2.87 -34.96
N PHE A 147 0.86 4.14 -35.34
CA PHE A 147 -0.36 4.60 -36.02
C PHE A 147 -0.03 5.49 -37.22
N GLU A 148 -0.93 5.51 -38.20
CA GLU A 148 -0.94 6.47 -39.31
C GLU A 148 -2.23 7.29 -39.34
N LYS A 149 -3.33 6.76 -38.76
CA LYS A 149 -4.65 7.39 -38.69
C LYS A 149 -5.39 7.01 -37.40
N ALA A 150 -6.44 7.76 -37.07
CA ALA A 150 -7.24 7.52 -35.87
C ALA A 150 -7.81 6.08 -35.80
N GLN A 151 -8.16 5.48 -36.93
CA GLN A 151 -8.72 4.13 -36.99
C GLN A 151 -7.75 3.05 -36.49
N ASP A 152 -6.43 3.26 -36.62
CA ASP A 152 -5.42 2.32 -36.11
C ASP A 152 -5.41 2.34 -34.57
N ILE A 153 -5.54 3.53 -33.98
CA ILE A 153 -5.67 3.74 -32.53
C ILE A 153 -6.98 3.11 -32.03
N ILE A 154 -8.11 3.45 -32.67
CA ILE A 154 -9.44 2.98 -32.28
C ILE A 154 -9.54 1.45 -32.35
N SER A 155 -9.07 0.82 -33.43
CA SER A 155 -9.11 -0.64 -33.57
C SER A 155 -8.28 -1.34 -32.49
N THR A 156 -7.11 -0.80 -32.15
CA THR A 156 -6.28 -1.29 -31.05
C THR A 156 -6.97 -1.10 -29.71
N LEU A 157 -7.49 0.09 -29.42
CA LEU A 157 -8.18 0.38 -28.16
C LEU A 157 -9.40 -0.53 -27.94
N LYS A 158 -10.19 -0.84 -28.98
CA LYS A 158 -11.30 -1.80 -28.87
C LYS A 158 -10.85 -3.16 -28.34
N VAL A 159 -9.73 -3.68 -28.85
CA VAL A 159 -9.16 -4.96 -28.39
C VAL A 159 -8.69 -4.85 -26.94
N GLN A 160 -7.97 -3.77 -26.61
CA GLN A 160 -7.42 -3.59 -25.26
C GLN A 160 -8.50 -3.38 -24.20
N LEU A 161 -9.52 -2.56 -24.48
CA LEU A 161 -10.68 -2.36 -23.61
C LEU A 161 -11.46 -3.66 -23.42
N SER A 162 -11.64 -4.46 -24.49
CA SER A 162 -12.27 -5.78 -24.38
C SER A 162 -11.47 -6.73 -23.49
N TYR A 163 -10.14 -6.68 -23.52
CA TYR A 163 -9.29 -7.48 -22.64
C TYR A 163 -9.42 -7.04 -21.17
N LEU A 164 -9.38 -5.73 -20.91
CA LEU A 164 -9.60 -5.18 -19.56
C LEU A 164 -10.98 -5.56 -19.02
N PHE A 165 -12.04 -5.48 -19.85
CA PHE A 165 -13.39 -5.88 -19.47
C PHE A 165 -13.50 -7.39 -19.19
N LYS A 166 -12.86 -8.24 -20.01
CA LYS A 166 -12.80 -9.67 -19.74
C LYS A 166 -12.10 -9.95 -18.41
N LYS A 167 -10.98 -9.28 -18.14
CA LYS A 167 -10.23 -9.43 -16.88
C LYS A 167 -11.06 -8.98 -15.68
N SER A 168 -11.79 -7.86 -15.78
CA SER A 168 -12.64 -7.39 -14.68
C SER A 168 -13.81 -8.33 -14.41
N LEU A 169 -14.41 -8.93 -15.44
CA LEU A 169 -15.43 -9.98 -15.27
C LEU A 169 -14.89 -11.22 -14.57
N SER A 170 -13.68 -11.67 -14.91
CA SER A 170 -13.03 -12.79 -14.22
C SER A 170 -12.81 -12.48 -12.74
N ILE A 171 -12.28 -11.29 -12.42
CA ILE A 171 -12.05 -10.84 -11.05
C ILE A 171 -13.38 -10.76 -10.30
N LYS A 172 -14.42 -10.17 -10.91
CA LYS A 172 -15.75 -10.08 -10.30
C LYS A 172 -16.31 -11.47 -9.98
N ASN A 173 -16.19 -12.43 -10.90
CA ASN A 173 -16.69 -13.79 -10.69
C ASN A 173 -15.95 -14.50 -9.55
N ILE A 174 -14.63 -14.31 -9.41
CA ILE A 174 -13.85 -14.82 -8.26
C ILE A 174 -14.30 -14.11 -6.98
N PHE A 175 -14.43 -12.78 -6.99
CA PHE A 175 -14.86 -12.00 -5.84
C PHE A 175 -16.26 -12.40 -5.35
N ASP A 176 -17.21 -12.62 -6.26
CA ASP A 176 -18.59 -12.96 -5.91
C ASP A 176 -18.71 -14.40 -5.37
N LYS A 177 -17.90 -15.35 -5.88
CA LYS A 177 -18.01 -16.79 -5.55
C LYS A 177 -17.03 -17.29 -4.50
N ASP A 178 -15.78 -16.86 -4.58
CA ASP A 178 -14.66 -17.46 -3.86
C ASP A 178 -14.21 -16.61 -2.66
N VAL A 179 -14.54 -15.32 -2.64
CA VAL A 179 -14.25 -14.44 -1.50
C VAL A 179 -15.45 -14.43 -0.56
N GLU A 180 -15.26 -14.91 0.66
CA GLU A 180 -16.29 -14.87 1.70
C GLU A 180 -16.70 -13.44 2.07
N ASP A 181 -17.97 -13.23 2.43
CA ASP A 181 -18.53 -11.91 2.77
C ASP A 181 -17.80 -11.24 3.94
N ILE A 182 -17.27 -12.03 4.88
CA ILE A 182 -16.47 -11.50 5.99
C ILE A 182 -15.24 -10.75 5.50
N PHE A 183 -14.65 -11.14 4.37
CA PHE A 183 -13.49 -10.45 3.82
C PHE A 183 -13.88 -9.18 3.07
N LYS A 184 -14.99 -9.19 2.32
CA LYS A 184 -15.39 -8.10 1.40
C LYS A 184 -15.41 -6.70 2.03
N LEU A 185 -15.69 -6.59 3.33
CA LEU A 185 -15.79 -5.31 4.04
C LEU A 185 -14.74 -5.10 5.13
N ASN A 186 -14.00 -6.15 5.53
CA ASN A 186 -13.18 -6.09 6.75
C ASN A 186 -11.67 -6.22 6.50
N ILE A 187 -11.23 -6.45 5.26
CA ILE A 187 -9.80 -6.51 4.91
C ILE A 187 -9.41 -5.36 3.98
N SER A 188 -8.12 -5.04 3.92
CA SER A 188 -7.60 -4.01 3.01
C SER A 188 -7.65 -4.45 1.55
N GLU A 189 -7.54 -3.48 0.63
CA GLU A 189 -7.39 -3.74 -0.81
C GLU A 189 -6.19 -4.64 -1.13
N LYS A 190 -5.09 -4.52 -0.38
CA LYS A 190 -3.89 -5.35 -0.56
C LYS A 190 -4.17 -6.81 -0.20
N SER A 191 -4.82 -7.03 0.95
CA SER A 191 -5.24 -8.36 1.39
C SER A 191 -6.23 -8.98 0.41
N LEU A 192 -7.18 -8.20 -0.09
CA LEU A 192 -8.15 -8.66 -1.09
C LEU A 192 -7.47 -9.04 -2.41
N LYS A 193 -6.52 -8.22 -2.87
CA LYS A 193 -5.75 -8.51 -4.09
C LYS A 193 -5.01 -9.85 -3.99
N ILE A 194 -4.40 -10.15 -2.84
CA ILE A 194 -3.71 -11.44 -2.62
C ILE A 194 -4.69 -12.62 -2.77
N LEU A 195 -5.89 -12.52 -2.21
CA LEU A 195 -6.92 -13.56 -2.36
C LEU A 195 -7.41 -13.73 -3.81
N LEU A 196 -7.45 -12.63 -4.57
CA LEU A 196 -7.88 -12.66 -5.97
C LEU A 196 -6.79 -13.17 -6.92
N ASP A 197 -5.52 -12.87 -6.64
CA ASP A 197 -4.38 -13.26 -7.47
C ASP A 197 -4.11 -14.78 -7.36
N LYS A 198 -4.49 -15.43 -6.24
CA LYS A 198 -4.34 -16.88 -5.98
C LYS A 198 -2.96 -17.44 -6.37
N SER A 199 -1.88 -16.73 -6.03
CA SER A 199 -0.52 -17.25 -6.17
C SER A 199 -0.31 -18.51 -5.33
N GLU A 200 0.72 -19.29 -5.62
CA GLU A 200 1.04 -20.52 -4.86
C GLU A 200 1.22 -20.26 -3.36
N THR A 201 1.71 -19.06 -3.01
CA THR A 201 1.96 -18.62 -1.63
C THR A 201 0.90 -17.66 -1.09
N HIS A 202 -0.27 -17.57 -1.74
CA HIS A 202 -1.28 -16.57 -1.40
C HIS A 202 -1.78 -16.68 0.05
N GLU A 203 -1.87 -17.88 0.63
CA GLU A 203 -2.33 -18.09 2.00
C GLU A 203 -1.37 -17.48 3.03
N TYR A 204 -0.06 -17.70 2.84
CA TYR A 204 1.00 -17.10 3.67
C TYR A 204 1.07 -15.60 3.46
N SER A 205 1.02 -15.15 2.20
CA SER A 205 1.04 -13.73 1.86
C SER A 205 -0.18 -13.01 2.44
N PHE A 206 -1.34 -13.67 2.44
CA PHE A 206 -2.57 -13.18 3.03
C PHE A 206 -2.37 -13.01 4.54
N LEU A 207 -1.94 -14.06 5.25
CA LEU A 207 -1.63 -14.01 6.69
C LEU A 207 -0.71 -12.84 7.05
N ALA A 208 0.39 -12.67 6.31
CA ALA A 208 1.34 -11.62 6.59
C ALA A 208 0.73 -10.23 6.41
N GLN A 209 -0.03 -10.03 5.32
CA GLN A 209 -0.67 -8.76 5.04
C GLN A 209 -1.76 -8.43 6.08
N ILE A 210 -2.61 -9.38 6.47
CA ILE A 210 -3.63 -9.14 7.49
C ILE A 210 -3.04 -8.88 8.88
N LEU A 211 -1.93 -9.53 9.25
CA LEU A 211 -1.24 -9.24 10.51
C LEU A 211 -0.74 -7.78 10.53
N VAL A 212 -0.16 -7.31 9.43
CA VAL A 212 0.31 -5.92 9.29
C VAL A 212 -0.86 -4.94 9.25
N ASP A 213 -1.94 -5.27 8.55
CA ASP A 213 -3.13 -4.43 8.46
C ASP A 213 -3.77 -4.23 9.85
N GLU A 214 -3.93 -5.31 10.62
CA GLU A 214 -4.56 -5.28 11.94
C GLU A 214 -3.67 -4.60 13.00
N ILE A 215 -2.36 -4.86 13.00
CA ILE A 215 -1.45 -4.24 13.99
C ILE A 215 -1.35 -2.73 13.78
N LYS A 216 -1.31 -2.26 12.52
CA LYS A 216 -1.23 -0.82 12.19
C LYS A 216 -2.43 -0.01 12.68
N LYS A 217 -3.60 -0.62 12.83
CA LYS A 217 -4.77 0.05 13.45
C LYS A 217 -4.48 0.52 14.88
N LYS A 218 -3.44 -0.01 15.54
CA LYS A 218 -3.03 0.32 16.91
C LYS A 218 -1.91 1.37 16.96
N GLU A 219 -1.46 1.89 15.82
CA GLU A 219 -0.34 2.83 15.74
C GLU A 219 -0.56 4.10 16.56
N PHE A 220 -1.76 4.70 16.51
CA PHE A 220 -2.03 5.91 17.31
C PHE A 220 -1.96 5.64 18.81
N LEU A 221 -2.50 4.52 19.27
CA LEU A 221 -2.42 4.16 20.70
C LEU A 221 -0.97 3.89 21.14
N LYS A 222 -0.15 3.31 20.26
CA LYS A 222 1.29 3.15 20.48
C LYS A 222 1.99 4.51 20.56
N ASN A 223 1.64 5.44 19.67
CA ASN A 223 2.20 6.80 19.66
C ASN A 223 1.81 7.58 20.92
N ASP A 224 0.59 7.44 21.43
CA ASP A 224 0.16 8.06 22.69
C ASP A 224 1.07 7.65 23.85
N ILE A 225 1.49 6.38 23.91
CA ILE A 225 2.44 5.88 24.92
C ILE A 225 3.83 6.45 24.69
N GLN A 226 4.31 6.46 23.45
CA GLN A 226 5.64 6.93 23.08
C GLN A 226 5.83 8.41 23.42
N TYR A 227 4.82 9.23 23.12
CA TYR A 227 4.85 10.68 23.36
C TYR A 227 4.26 11.08 24.72
N SER A 228 3.91 10.10 25.56
CA SER A 228 3.33 10.31 26.89
C SER A 228 2.08 11.19 26.89
N ILE A 229 1.21 11.00 25.89
CA ILE A 229 -0.11 11.65 25.79
C ILE A 229 -1.06 10.92 26.75
N LEU A 230 -0.97 11.26 28.04
CA LEU A 230 -1.79 10.72 29.12
C LEU A 230 -2.67 11.86 29.67
N THR A 231 -3.96 11.85 29.34
CA THR A 231 -4.86 13.00 29.59
C THR A 231 -5.35 13.09 31.03
N GLU A 232 -5.72 11.97 31.64
CA GLU A 232 -6.24 11.93 33.02
C GLU A 232 -5.85 10.62 33.74
N PRO A 233 -5.75 10.63 35.08
CA PRO A 233 -5.52 9.42 35.84
C PRO A 233 -6.67 8.43 35.68
N LYS A 234 -6.38 7.23 35.14
CA LYS A 234 -7.40 6.18 34.96
C LYS A 234 -7.69 5.39 36.23
N HIS A 235 -6.85 5.50 37.26
CA HIS A 235 -6.97 4.81 38.53
C HIS A 235 -6.28 5.61 39.64
N PHE A 236 -6.76 5.48 40.88
CA PHE A 236 -6.22 6.18 42.04
C PHE A 236 -5.88 5.16 43.12
N VAL A 237 -4.63 5.19 43.60
CA VAL A 237 -4.19 4.43 44.78
C VAL A 237 -3.92 5.45 45.89
N SER A 238 -4.82 5.50 46.87
CA SER A 238 -4.81 6.52 47.92
C SER A 238 -4.07 6.09 49.19
N ASP A 239 -3.99 4.78 49.45
CA ASP A 239 -3.26 4.20 50.57
C ASP A 239 -1.97 3.54 50.09
N PHE A 240 -0.85 3.85 50.76
CA PHE A 240 0.45 3.24 50.47
C PHE A 240 0.45 1.73 50.67
N GLY A 241 -0.35 1.23 51.63
CA GLY A 241 -0.52 -0.20 51.89
C GLY A 241 -1.13 -0.98 50.72
N GLU A 242 -1.85 -0.32 49.82
CA GLU A 242 -2.52 -0.95 48.67
C GLU A 242 -1.60 -1.11 47.45
N ILE A 243 -0.46 -0.40 47.42
CA ILE A 243 0.44 -0.36 46.27
C ILE A 243 0.97 -1.75 45.88
N PRO A 244 1.43 -2.62 46.82
CA PRO A 244 1.88 -3.97 46.46
C PRO A 244 0.79 -4.82 45.82
N ASN A 245 -0.43 -4.79 46.37
CA ASN A 245 -1.55 -5.56 45.83
C ASN A 245 -1.93 -5.04 44.44
N TRP A 246 -2.03 -3.72 44.26
CA TRP A 246 -2.26 -3.11 42.95
C TRP A 246 -1.20 -3.55 41.94
N ALA A 247 0.08 -3.46 42.28
CA ALA A 247 1.17 -3.84 41.38
C ALA A 247 1.11 -5.33 41.00
N GLN A 248 0.79 -6.21 41.96
CA GLN A 248 0.60 -7.64 41.71
C GLN A 248 -0.59 -7.92 40.78
N GLU A 249 -1.72 -7.24 40.96
CA GLU A 249 -2.89 -7.34 40.08
C GLU A 249 -2.56 -6.89 38.65
N ARG A 250 -1.79 -5.80 38.51
CA ARG A 250 -1.30 -5.34 37.20
C ARG A 250 -0.40 -6.39 36.55
N LEU A 251 0.57 -6.96 37.27
CA LEU A 251 1.44 -8.03 36.75
C LEU A 251 0.64 -9.26 36.32
N SER A 252 -0.29 -9.73 37.15
CA SER A 252 -1.16 -10.87 36.81
C SER A 252 -1.96 -10.61 35.53
N THR A 253 -2.46 -9.38 35.37
CA THR A 253 -3.22 -8.98 34.18
C THR A 253 -2.37 -9.06 32.92
N VAL A 254 -1.15 -8.51 32.92
CA VAL A 254 -0.31 -8.51 31.72
C VAL A 254 0.20 -9.91 31.38
N MET A 255 0.50 -10.74 32.39
CA MET A 255 0.90 -12.13 32.17
C MET A 255 -0.19 -12.94 31.46
N LYS A 256 -1.47 -12.75 31.81
CA LYS A 256 -2.60 -13.38 31.09
C LYS A 256 -2.70 -12.92 29.64
N ILE A 257 -2.39 -11.66 29.36
CA ILE A 257 -2.40 -11.13 27.99
C ILE A 257 -1.25 -11.77 27.19
N ILE A 258 -0.05 -11.86 27.78
CA ILE A 258 1.11 -12.51 27.17
C ILE A 258 0.85 -14.00 26.90
N GLU A 259 0.23 -14.70 27.85
CA GLU A 259 -0.23 -16.08 27.65
C GLU A 259 -1.22 -16.18 26.48
N GLY A 260 -2.14 -15.22 26.36
CA GLY A 260 -3.03 -15.09 25.21
C GLY A 260 -2.28 -14.96 23.89
N VAL A 261 -1.24 -14.13 23.83
CA VAL A 261 -0.40 -13.97 22.62
C VAL A 261 0.30 -15.29 22.28
N ASN A 262 0.87 -15.96 23.29
CA ASN A 262 1.48 -17.28 23.10
C ASN A 262 0.46 -18.30 22.58
N ASN A 263 -0.77 -18.33 23.10
CA ASN A 263 -1.80 -19.24 22.62
C ASN A 263 -2.19 -18.97 21.16
N ILE A 264 -2.22 -17.70 20.74
CA ILE A 264 -2.46 -17.33 19.34
C ILE A 264 -1.33 -17.84 18.45
N ILE A 265 -0.07 -17.57 18.79
CA ILE A 265 1.08 -17.90 17.94
C ILE A 265 1.45 -19.39 17.98
N SER A 266 1.39 -20.02 19.14
CA SER A 266 1.88 -21.39 19.36
C SER A 266 0.79 -22.44 19.22
N SER A 267 -0.50 -22.06 19.21
CA SER A 267 -1.61 -23.03 19.11
C SER A 267 -2.60 -22.69 17.99
N ALA A 268 -3.16 -21.48 17.97
CA ALA A 268 -4.17 -21.13 16.97
C ALA A 268 -3.58 -21.00 15.55
N LEU A 269 -2.45 -20.31 15.41
CA LEU A 269 -1.81 -20.09 14.12
C LEU A 269 -1.41 -21.41 13.42
N PRO A 270 -0.69 -22.35 14.06
CA PRO A 270 -0.37 -23.64 13.44
C PRO A 270 -1.62 -24.42 13.02
N LYS A 271 -2.66 -24.40 13.87
CA LYS A 271 -3.93 -25.09 13.57
C LYS A 271 -4.58 -24.56 12.29
N PHE A 272 -4.62 -23.25 12.10
CA PHE A 272 -5.31 -22.64 10.95
C PHE A 272 -4.43 -22.55 9.70
N LEU A 273 -3.10 -22.53 9.85
CA LEU A 273 -2.18 -22.73 8.73
C LEU A 273 -2.31 -24.14 8.14
N GLY A 274 -2.51 -25.14 8.99
CA GLY A 274 -2.61 -26.53 8.57
C GLY A 274 -1.26 -27.16 8.24
N GLU A 275 -1.32 -28.42 7.79
CA GLU A 275 -0.14 -29.17 7.37
C GLU A 275 0.31 -28.75 5.96
N PRO A 276 1.61 -28.83 5.63
CA PRO A 276 2.09 -28.52 4.28
C PRO A 276 1.33 -29.27 3.19
N GLY A 277 0.81 -28.53 2.21
CA GLY A 277 0.02 -29.07 1.09
C GLY A 277 -1.48 -29.20 1.36
N VAL A 278 -1.95 -28.90 2.57
CA VAL A 278 -3.37 -28.73 2.89
C VAL A 278 -3.70 -27.25 2.84
N PRO A 279 -4.78 -26.82 2.15
CA PRO A 279 -5.20 -25.42 2.16
C PRO A 279 -5.45 -24.91 3.57
N ALA A 280 -4.97 -23.69 3.85
CA ALA A 280 -5.15 -23.05 5.13
C ALA A 280 -6.60 -22.57 5.34
N ASP A 281 -7.03 -22.50 6.61
CA ASP A 281 -8.30 -21.87 6.97
C ASP A 281 -8.13 -20.35 6.99
N LEU A 282 -8.39 -19.70 5.85
CA LEU A 282 -8.25 -18.25 5.68
C LEU A 282 -9.04 -17.44 6.72
N LYS A 283 -10.22 -17.92 7.12
CA LYS A 283 -11.05 -17.26 8.14
C LYS A 283 -10.43 -17.41 9.52
N GLY A 284 -9.87 -18.58 9.81
CA GLY A 284 -9.04 -18.84 10.98
C GLY A 284 -7.78 -17.96 11.05
N LEU A 285 -7.09 -17.78 9.93
CA LEU A 285 -5.94 -16.87 9.82
C LEU A 285 -6.36 -15.41 10.05
N TYR A 286 -7.50 -14.99 9.51
CA TYR A 286 -8.08 -13.68 9.81
C TYR A 286 -8.40 -13.51 11.29
N TYR A 287 -9.02 -14.49 11.92
CA TYR A 287 -9.25 -14.51 13.36
C TYR A 287 -7.93 -14.36 14.16
N VAL A 288 -6.87 -15.08 13.76
CA VAL A 288 -5.54 -14.98 14.39
C VAL A 288 -5.01 -13.56 14.34
N ALA A 289 -5.05 -12.90 13.18
CA ALA A 289 -4.55 -11.54 13.04
C ALA A 289 -5.34 -10.53 13.87
N VAL A 290 -6.67 -10.63 13.85
CA VAL A 290 -7.55 -9.77 14.66
C VAL A 290 -7.26 -9.95 16.16
N LYS A 291 -7.21 -11.21 16.65
CA LYS A 291 -6.94 -11.47 18.06
C LYS A 291 -5.53 -11.11 18.49
N TYR A 292 -4.54 -11.27 17.61
CA TYR A 292 -3.19 -10.81 17.85
C TYR A 292 -3.15 -9.29 18.09
N ALA A 293 -3.77 -8.50 17.21
CA ALA A 293 -3.84 -7.05 17.35
C ALA A 293 -4.68 -6.58 18.55
N GLU A 294 -5.80 -7.26 18.87
CA GLU A 294 -6.58 -7.00 20.08
C GLU A 294 -5.77 -7.25 21.36
N LEU A 295 -4.97 -8.31 21.41
CA LEU A 295 -4.10 -8.59 22.56
C LEU A 295 -3.00 -7.54 22.69
N TYR A 296 -2.40 -7.10 21.58
CA TYR A 296 -1.47 -5.98 21.59
C TYR A 296 -2.11 -4.69 22.11
N GLU A 297 -3.32 -4.37 21.67
CA GLU A 297 -4.08 -3.23 22.19
C GLU A 297 -4.32 -3.32 23.71
N LYS A 298 -4.60 -4.53 24.23
CA LYS A 298 -4.72 -4.74 25.68
C LYS A 298 -3.41 -4.48 26.41
N ILE A 299 -2.25 -4.82 25.83
CA ILE A 299 -0.93 -4.47 26.39
C ILE A 299 -0.76 -2.95 26.41
N LEU A 300 -1.06 -2.25 25.32
CA LEU A 300 -0.96 -0.79 25.26
C LEU A 300 -1.87 -0.11 26.28
N ASN A 301 -3.13 -0.53 26.35
CA ASN A 301 -4.07 -0.03 27.35
C ASN A 301 -3.59 -0.34 28.78
N TRP A 302 -2.96 -1.50 28.99
CA TRP A 302 -2.34 -1.83 30.26
C TRP A 302 -1.23 -0.84 30.60
N VAL A 303 -0.34 -0.50 29.67
CA VAL A 303 0.71 0.52 29.87
C VAL A 303 0.10 1.88 30.22
N ILE A 304 -0.91 2.32 29.46
CA ILE A 304 -1.56 3.62 29.67
C ILE A 304 -2.19 3.68 31.06
N ILE A 305 -2.96 2.66 31.45
CA ILE A 305 -3.60 2.62 32.77
C ILE A 305 -2.54 2.62 33.87
N THR A 306 -1.48 1.82 33.73
CA THR A 306 -0.40 1.76 34.73
C THR A 306 0.29 3.13 34.84
N LYS A 307 0.76 3.71 33.73
CA LYS A 307 1.46 5.02 33.74
C LYS A 307 0.60 6.18 34.22
N SER A 308 -0.70 6.17 33.91
CA SER A 308 -1.64 7.21 34.33
C SER A 308 -2.15 7.03 35.76
N THR A 309 -1.90 5.89 36.42
CA THR A 309 -2.36 5.68 37.80
C THR A 309 -1.81 6.76 38.72
N TYR A 310 -2.69 7.39 39.48
CA TYR A 310 -2.30 8.32 40.53
C TYR A 310 -1.81 7.55 41.75
N ILE A 311 -0.57 7.83 42.16
CA ILE A 311 0.09 7.32 43.35
C ILE A 311 0.73 8.53 44.05
N GLY A 312 0.78 8.53 45.38
CA GLY A 312 1.47 9.58 46.13
C GLY A 312 2.91 9.80 45.64
N LYS A 313 3.38 11.06 45.69
CA LYS A 313 4.64 11.51 45.09
C LYS A 313 5.85 10.64 45.48
N ASP A 314 5.87 10.14 46.71
CA ASP A 314 7.00 9.37 47.25
C ASP A 314 7.18 7.99 46.57
N PHE A 315 6.14 7.47 45.91
CA PHE A 315 6.15 6.17 45.24
C PHE A 315 5.76 6.24 43.76
N GLU A 316 5.80 7.44 43.17
CA GLU A 316 5.43 7.63 41.76
C GLU A 316 6.33 6.85 40.79
N SER A 317 7.56 6.51 41.18
CA SER A 317 8.47 5.70 40.37
C SER A 317 7.93 4.29 40.08
N ILE A 318 7.10 3.71 40.96
CA ILE A 318 6.67 2.31 40.85
C ILE A 318 5.81 2.06 39.60
N LYS A 319 4.95 3.01 39.22
CA LYS A 319 4.13 2.85 38.00
C LYS A 319 4.98 2.92 36.74
N HIS A 320 6.06 3.71 36.76
CA HIS A 320 6.97 3.84 35.63
C HIS A 320 7.80 2.57 35.45
N THR A 321 8.40 2.04 36.53
CA THR A 321 9.18 0.79 36.49
C THR A 321 8.30 -0.39 36.12
N LEU A 322 7.11 -0.51 36.72
CA LEU A 322 6.14 -1.56 36.40
C LEU A 322 5.70 -1.51 34.93
N SER A 323 5.36 -0.33 34.42
CA SER A 323 4.99 -0.19 33.00
C SER A 323 6.14 -0.51 32.04
N GLY A 324 7.38 -0.29 32.49
CA GLY A 324 8.61 -0.53 31.71
C GLY A 324 8.90 -2.01 31.47
N LEU A 325 8.46 -2.90 32.38
CA LEU A 325 8.75 -4.34 32.32
C LEU A 325 8.39 -5.01 31.00
N ILE A 326 7.35 -4.52 30.33
CA ILE A 326 6.81 -5.15 29.12
C ILE A 326 7.15 -4.39 27.84
N THR A 327 7.98 -3.35 27.92
CA THR A 327 8.34 -2.51 26.76
C THR A 327 8.94 -3.36 25.62
N ASP A 328 9.96 -4.16 25.93
CA ASP A 328 10.60 -5.06 24.95
C ASP A 328 9.61 -6.06 24.35
N SER A 329 8.72 -6.61 25.17
CA SER A 329 7.67 -7.53 24.71
C SER A 329 6.67 -6.81 23.80
N ALA A 330 6.25 -5.60 24.14
CA ALA A 330 5.35 -4.80 23.31
C ALA A 330 5.98 -4.46 21.95
N ASP A 331 7.26 -4.10 21.94
CA ASP A 331 8.00 -3.82 20.71
C ASP A 331 8.18 -5.08 19.85
N ALA A 332 8.49 -6.23 20.46
CA ALA A 332 8.57 -7.51 19.76
C ALA A 332 7.22 -7.88 19.11
N ILE A 333 6.11 -7.70 19.83
CA ILE A 333 4.75 -7.96 19.31
C ILE A 333 4.40 -7.01 18.17
N TRP A 334 4.78 -5.73 18.28
CA TRP A 334 4.58 -4.76 17.20
C TRP A 334 5.35 -5.12 15.93
N ASN A 335 6.61 -5.52 16.07
CA ASN A 335 7.51 -5.75 14.93
C ASN A 335 7.28 -7.09 14.22
N PHE A 336 6.81 -8.11 14.95
CA PHE A 336 6.65 -9.47 14.42
C PHE A 336 5.84 -9.57 13.11
N PRO A 337 4.66 -8.92 12.94
CA PRO A 337 3.95 -8.89 11.66
C PRO A 337 4.79 -8.41 10.47
N PHE A 338 5.65 -7.40 10.68
CA PHE A 338 6.51 -6.85 9.63
C PHE A 338 7.66 -7.78 9.28
N GLU A 339 8.22 -8.48 10.27
CA GLU A 339 9.23 -9.51 10.06
C GLU A 339 8.65 -10.70 9.28
N VAL A 340 7.43 -11.13 9.61
CA VAL A 340 6.69 -12.18 8.88
C VAL A 340 6.47 -11.75 7.42
N GLN A 341 5.98 -10.53 7.19
CA GLN A 341 5.79 -9.98 5.85
C GLN A 341 7.07 -9.97 5.04
N LYS A 342 8.17 -9.47 5.62
CA LYS A 342 9.46 -9.43 4.93
C LYS A 342 9.94 -10.82 4.55
N GLN A 343 9.87 -11.79 5.46
CA GLN A 343 10.30 -13.17 5.17
C GLN A 343 9.51 -13.81 4.03
N ILE A 344 8.20 -13.55 3.96
CA ILE A 344 7.33 -14.07 2.90
C ILE A 344 7.58 -13.36 1.56
N GLU A 345 7.80 -12.05 1.58
CA GLU A 345 8.19 -11.29 0.38
C GLU A 345 9.53 -11.78 -0.19
N ASP A 346 10.54 -11.96 0.67
CA ASP A 346 11.84 -12.50 0.29
C ASP A 346 11.70 -13.92 -0.29
N ALA A 347 10.87 -14.77 0.31
CA ALA A 347 10.57 -16.11 -0.20
C ALA A 347 9.88 -16.06 -1.58
N ASN A 348 8.89 -15.18 -1.76
CA ASN A 348 8.21 -15.00 -3.03
C ASN A 348 9.16 -14.55 -4.14
N GLN A 349 10.12 -13.66 -3.84
CA GLN A 349 11.13 -13.24 -4.81
C GLN A 349 12.02 -14.40 -5.25
N LYS A 350 12.50 -15.22 -4.32
CA LYS A 350 13.31 -16.41 -4.64
C LYS A 350 12.56 -17.41 -5.52
N LEU A 351 11.28 -17.66 -5.23
CA LEU A 351 10.42 -18.53 -6.06
C LEU A 351 10.26 -17.98 -7.48
N LEU A 352 10.03 -16.66 -7.61
CA LEU A 352 9.91 -16.00 -8.92
C LEU A 352 11.20 -16.09 -9.75
N LEU A 353 12.37 -16.08 -9.10
CA LEU A 353 13.67 -16.24 -9.76
C LEU A 353 14.05 -17.71 -10.03
N GLY A 354 13.26 -18.67 -9.53
CA GLY A 354 13.53 -20.10 -9.66
C GLY A 354 14.76 -20.57 -8.87
N GLU A 355 15.12 -19.85 -7.80
CA GLU A 355 16.37 -20.08 -7.05
C GLU A 355 16.29 -21.28 -6.09
N GLU A 356 15.11 -21.56 -5.52
CA GLU A 356 14.92 -22.62 -4.54
C GLU A 356 13.55 -23.30 -4.70
N GLU A 357 13.53 -24.64 -4.80
CA GLU A 357 12.28 -25.43 -4.85
C GLU A 357 11.63 -25.63 -3.47
N ASN A 358 12.39 -25.45 -2.37
CA ASN A 358 11.92 -25.65 -1.01
C ASN A 358 12.41 -24.55 -0.07
N ILE A 359 11.56 -23.55 0.17
CA ILE A 359 11.88 -22.44 1.09
C ILE A 359 11.30 -22.74 2.47
N LYS A 360 12.16 -22.80 3.48
CA LYS A 360 11.75 -22.94 4.88
C LYS A 360 11.69 -21.58 5.57
N ILE A 361 10.50 -21.18 5.98
CA ILE A 361 10.28 -19.98 6.79
C ILE A 361 10.12 -20.39 8.26
N THR A 362 10.80 -19.70 9.18
CA THR A 362 10.67 -19.95 10.63
C THR A 362 10.20 -18.67 11.30
N LEU A 363 8.98 -18.69 11.82
CA LEU A 363 8.40 -17.56 12.55
C LEU A 363 8.72 -17.70 14.04
N THR A 364 9.46 -16.73 14.59
CA THR A 364 9.88 -16.74 16.00
C THR A 364 9.48 -15.43 16.66
N LEU A 365 8.63 -15.49 17.69
CA LEU A 365 8.32 -14.36 18.56
C LEU A 365 8.94 -14.60 19.93
N THR A 366 9.88 -13.76 20.33
CA THR A 366 10.53 -13.84 21.65
C THR A 366 10.05 -12.69 22.53
N LEU A 367 9.39 -13.02 23.64
CA LEU A 367 8.90 -12.04 24.61
C LEU A 367 9.80 -12.04 25.84
N LYS A 368 10.35 -10.88 26.18
CA LYS A 368 11.28 -10.69 27.30
C LYS A 368 10.75 -9.65 28.27
N ILE A 369 11.10 -9.83 29.54
CA ILE A 369 10.92 -8.82 30.58
C ILE A 369 12.19 -7.97 30.59
N ASP A 370 12.03 -6.64 30.67
CA ASP A 370 13.17 -5.74 30.86
C ASP A 370 13.79 -5.98 32.25
N GLU A 371 14.99 -6.56 32.27
CA GLU A 371 15.71 -6.91 33.50
C GLU A 371 16.04 -5.69 34.36
N LYS A 372 16.35 -4.54 33.74
CA LYS A 372 16.64 -3.30 34.48
C LYS A 372 15.36 -2.75 35.12
N ALA A 373 14.25 -2.81 34.40
CA ALA A 373 12.96 -2.42 34.94
C ALA A 373 12.54 -3.35 36.09
N LEU A 374 12.82 -4.66 35.99
CA LEU A 374 12.54 -5.65 37.03
C LEU A 374 13.36 -5.39 38.30
N ASP A 375 14.67 -5.14 38.16
CA ASP A 375 15.53 -4.80 39.29
C ASP A 375 15.08 -3.52 39.99
N ASN A 376 14.71 -2.50 39.22
CA ASN A 376 14.22 -1.24 39.77
C ASN A 376 12.86 -1.40 40.45
N PHE A 377 11.95 -2.19 39.87
CA PHE A 377 10.66 -2.51 40.46
C PHE A 377 10.83 -3.23 41.81
N ASN A 378 11.68 -4.25 41.88
CA ASN A 378 11.96 -4.99 43.12
C ASN A 378 12.53 -4.07 44.21
N LYS A 379 13.49 -3.20 43.87
CA LYS A 379 14.06 -2.22 44.82
C LYS A 379 13.00 -1.27 45.38
N THR A 380 12.13 -0.71 44.53
CA THR A 380 11.06 0.18 44.97
C THR A 380 10.05 -0.55 45.86
N LEU A 381 9.76 -1.83 45.57
CA LEU A 381 8.86 -2.64 46.38
C LEU A 381 9.46 -2.98 47.75
N ASP A 382 10.76 -3.27 47.82
CA ASP A 382 11.51 -3.49 49.08
C ASP A 382 11.60 -2.22 49.93
N GLU A 383 11.71 -1.05 49.32
CA GLU A 383 11.65 0.24 50.02
C GLU A 383 10.26 0.47 50.62
N LEU A 384 9.21 0.19 49.84
CA LEU A 384 7.82 0.35 50.25
C LEU A 384 7.44 -0.58 51.42
N ASN A 385 7.92 -1.82 51.40
CA ASN A 385 7.77 -2.78 52.50
C ASN A 385 8.46 -2.36 53.81
N LYS A 386 9.30 -1.31 53.82
CA LYS A 386 9.87 -0.75 55.06
C LYS A 386 8.96 0.30 55.71
N TYR A 387 7.95 0.80 54.98
CA TYR A 387 7.00 1.81 55.42
C TYR A 387 5.62 1.24 55.79
N ILE A 388 5.32 0.01 55.36
CA ILE A 388 4.18 -0.81 55.77
C ILE A 388 4.63 -1.68 56.94
#